data_AF-A0A126Z047-F1
#
_entry.id   AF-A0A126Z047-F1
#
_cell.length_a   1.000
_cell.length_b   1.000
_cell.length_c   1.000
_cell.angle_alpha   90.00
_cell.angle_beta   90.00
_cell.angle_gamma   90.00
#
_symmetry.space_group_name_H-M   'P 1'
#
loop_
_entity.id
_entity.type
_entity.pdbx_description
1 polymer ?
#
loop_
_entity_poly.entity_id
_entity_poly.type
_entity_poly.pdbx_seq_one_letter_code
_entity_poly.pdbx_strand_id
1 'polypeptide(L)'
;MIDAKRYKDQRPSLVVEGGFIRPRVEKLIVGRREQTKLVDGMLRQIDIVQQVVPEVEVRGVLCFIKADLPLFGGWFEVRRGRVCWPKRLAAKISTASSGRLIDVDTTVRALEERLFSA
;
A
#
# COMPACT_ATOMS: atom_id res chain seq x y z
N MET A 1 -0.53 2.33 6.64
CA MET A 1 0.40 3.15 5.84
C MET A 1 -0.28 3.58 4.55
N ILE A 2 -0.22 4.87 4.21
CA ILE A 2 -0.86 5.45 3.02
C ILE A 2 0.22 6.19 2.23
N ASP A 3 0.36 5.89 0.95
CA ASP A 3 1.29 6.56 0.04
C ASP A 3 0.55 7.05 -1.20
N ALA A 4 0.54 8.37 -1.40
CA ALA A 4 -0.15 9.01 -2.50
C ALA A 4 0.78 9.12 -3.72
N LYS A 5 0.30 8.63 -4.86
CA LYS A 5 1.05 8.57 -6.12
C LYS A 5 0.32 9.30 -7.23
N ARG A 6 0.96 10.32 -7.80
CA ARG A 6 0.37 11.12 -8.89
C ARG A 6 0.77 10.56 -10.25
N TYR A 7 -0.18 9.95 -10.93
CA TYR A 7 0.01 9.42 -12.28
C TYR A 7 -1.14 9.90 -13.14
N LYS A 8 -0.92 10.97 -13.90
CA LYS A 8 -1.96 11.59 -14.72
C LYS A 8 -2.27 10.70 -15.93
N ASP A 9 -3.55 10.46 -16.21
CA ASP A 9 -4.05 9.81 -17.44
C ASP A 9 -3.38 8.43 -17.70
N GLN A 10 -3.00 7.75 -16.60
CA GLN A 10 -2.32 6.46 -16.63
C GLN A 10 -3.08 5.49 -15.73
N ARG A 11 -3.37 4.31 -16.25
CA ARG A 11 -4.14 3.27 -15.55
C ARG A 11 -3.22 2.35 -14.74
N PRO A 12 -3.38 2.28 -13.41
CA PRO A 12 -2.79 1.23 -12.60
C PRO A 12 -3.52 -0.09 -12.83
N SER A 13 -2.79 -1.19 -12.99
CA SER A 13 -3.34 -2.55 -13.11
C SER A 13 -2.43 -3.58 -12.46
N LEU A 14 -3.06 -4.66 -11.98
CA LEU A 14 -2.37 -5.89 -11.62
C LEU A 14 -2.11 -6.70 -12.89
N VAL A 15 -0.86 -7.12 -13.07
CA VAL A 15 -0.50 -8.16 -14.04
C VAL A 15 0.09 -9.33 -13.26
N VAL A 16 -0.48 -10.51 -13.47
CA VAL A 16 0.05 -11.76 -12.89
C VAL A 16 0.79 -12.50 -13.98
N GLU A 17 2.09 -12.70 -13.77
CA GLU A 17 2.93 -13.57 -14.58
C GLU A 17 3.21 -14.87 -13.80
N GLY A 18 3.69 -15.90 -14.49
CA GLY A 18 3.94 -17.19 -13.83
C GLY A 18 2.75 -18.15 -13.87
N GLY A 19 2.81 -19.23 -13.08
CA GLY A 19 1.75 -20.23 -12.97
C GLY A 19 2.28 -21.63 -12.65
N PHE A 20 1.65 -22.66 -13.22
CA PHE A 20 1.91 -24.07 -12.89
C PHE A 20 3.38 -24.52 -13.04
N ILE A 21 4.16 -23.88 -13.92
CA ILE A 21 5.54 -24.28 -14.25
C ILE A 21 6.58 -23.27 -13.75
N ARG A 22 6.19 -22.00 -13.55
CA ARG A 22 7.09 -20.88 -13.23
C ARG A 22 6.54 -20.08 -12.04
N PRO A 23 7.38 -19.58 -11.12
CA PRO A 23 6.90 -18.87 -9.93
C PRO A 23 5.88 -17.78 -10.28
N ARG A 24 4.76 -17.75 -9.54
CA ARG A 24 3.73 -16.71 -9.69
C ARG A 24 4.30 -15.37 -9.22
N VAL A 25 4.30 -14.37 -10.10
CA VAL A 25 4.78 -13.02 -9.81
C VAL A 25 3.66 -12.04 -10.08
N GLU A 26 3.32 -11.23 -9.08
CA GLU A 26 2.34 -10.16 -9.18
C GLU A 26 3.05 -8.82 -9.38
N LYS A 27 2.75 -8.16 -10.49
CA LYS A 27 3.35 -6.88 -10.89
C LYS A 27 2.30 -5.78 -10.87
N LEU A 28 2.74 -4.60 -10.44
CA LEU A 28 1.98 -3.37 -10.61
C LEU A 28 2.42 -2.70 -11.91
N ILE A 29 1.51 -2.60 -12.87
CA ILE A 29 1.71 -1.81 -14.09
C ILE A 29 0.99 -0.49 -13.94
N VAL A 30 1.62 0.61 -14.35
CA VAL A 30 0.96 1.93 -14.45
C VAL A 30 1.15 2.45 -15.87
N GLY A 31 0.06 2.54 -16.62
CA GLY A 31 0.10 2.76 -18.05
C GLY A 31 0.81 1.59 -18.75
N ARG A 32 2.04 1.82 -19.22
CA ARG A 32 2.88 0.80 -19.89
C ARG A 32 4.13 0.42 -19.09
N ARG A 33 4.32 0.99 -17.90
CA ARG A 33 5.54 0.84 -17.11
C ARG A 33 5.30 -0.12 -15.97
N GLU A 34 6.24 -1.04 -15.77
CA GLU A 34 6.32 -1.79 -14.53
C GLU A 34 6.72 -0.85 -13.38
N GLN A 35 5.90 -0.82 -12.33
CA GLN A 35 6.06 0.01 -11.15
C GLN A 35 6.01 -0.84 -9.86
N THR A 36 6.39 -2.12 -9.95
CA THR A 36 6.45 -3.04 -8.80
C THR A 36 7.28 -2.47 -7.64
N LYS A 37 8.30 -1.66 -7.94
CA LYS A 37 9.10 -0.91 -6.95
C LYS A 37 8.28 -0.06 -5.98
N LEU A 38 7.11 0.44 -6.39
CA LEU A 38 6.22 1.20 -5.49
C LEU A 38 5.62 0.29 -4.42
N VAL A 39 5.28 -0.94 -4.81
CA VAL A 39 4.82 -1.98 -3.88
C VAL A 39 5.97 -2.41 -2.97
N ASP A 40 7.18 -2.59 -3.52
CA ASP A 40 8.36 -2.96 -2.71
C ASP A 40 8.68 -1.93 -1.63
N GLY A 41 8.71 -0.64 -1.99
CA GLY A 41 8.96 0.44 -1.03
C GLY A 41 7.89 0.50 0.06
N MET A 42 6.63 0.33 -0.31
CA MET A 42 5.53 0.27 0.66
C MET A 42 5.63 -0.95 1.58
N LEU A 43 5.95 -2.14 1.06
CA LEU A 43 6.09 -3.34 1.87
C LEU A 43 7.23 -3.20 2.88
N ARG A 44 8.37 -2.60 2.47
CA ARG A 44 9.46 -2.27 3.39
C ARG A 44 9.00 -1.36 4.52
N GLN A 45 8.24 -0.32 4.21
CA GLN A 45 7.69 0.59 5.23
C GLN A 45 6.69 -0.12 6.16
N ILE A 46 5.82 -0.98 5.63
CA ILE A 46 4.93 -1.82 6.44
C ILE A 46 5.73 -2.69 7.40
N ASP A 47 6.76 -3.38 6.91
CA ASP A 47 7.53 -4.30 7.73
C ASP A 47 8.29 -3.56 8.85
N ILE A 48 8.81 -2.35 8.60
CA ILE A 48 9.41 -1.49 9.63
C ILE A 48 8.38 -1.08 10.68
N VAL A 49 7.21 -0.59 10.26
CA VAL A 49 6.15 -0.15 11.19
C VAL A 49 5.60 -1.34 11.99
N GLN A 50 5.42 -2.50 11.36
CA GLN A 50 4.91 -3.70 12.01
C GLN A 50 5.83 -4.20 13.14
N GLN A 51 7.14 -3.97 13.04
CA GLN A 51 8.09 -4.26 14.12
C GLN A 51 7.99 -3.30 15.32
N VAL A 52 7.45 -2.09 15.11
CA VAL A 52 7.23 -1.11 16.18
C VAL A 52 5.91 -1.34 16.90
N VAL A 53 4.87 -1.75 16.16
CA VAL A 53 3.51 -2.00 16.67
C VAL A 53 3.07 -3.45 16.40
N PRO A 54 3.74 -4.47 16.99
CA PRO A 54 3.50 -5.88 16.67
C PRO A 54 2.05 -6.34 16.94
N GLU A 55 1.36 -5.69 17.86
CA GLU A 55 -0.03 -5.98 18.25
C GLU A 55 -1.10 -5.36 17.33
N VAL A 56 -0.69 -4.59 16.33
CA VAL A 56 -1.58 -3.90 15.37
C VAL A 56 -1.29 -4.39 13.95
N GLU A 57 -2.32 -4.84 13.23
CA GLU A 57 -2.16 -5.21 11.81
C GLU A 57 -1.87 -3.97 10.96
N VAL A 58 -0.66 -3.88 10.40
CA VAL A 58 -0.27 -2.78 9.52
C VAL A 58 -0.62 -3.12 8.07
N ARG A 59 -1.55 -2.35 7.49
CA ARG A 59 -1.92 -2.44 6.05
C ARG A 59 -1.33 -1.30 5.25
N GLY A 60 -0.82 -1.61 4.05
CA GLY A 60 -0.31 -0.62 3.09
C GLY A 60 -1.27 -0.33 1.96
N VAL A 61 -1.43 0.95 1.62
CA VAL A 61 -2.28 1.41 0.53
C VAL A 61 -1.54 2.43 -0.34
N LEU A 62 -1.43 2.13 -1.64
CA LEU A 62 -1.04 3.07 -2.69
C LEU A 62 -2.29 3.78 -3.21
N CYS A 63 -2.40 5.07 -2.94
CA CYS A 63 -3.48 5.91 -3.43
C CYS A 63 -3.08 6.61 -4.72
N PHE A 64 -3.65 6.21 -5.86
CA PHE A 64 -3.35 6.86 -7.13
C PHE A 64 -4.25 8.07 -7.36
N ILE A 65 -3.64 9.23 -7.57
CA ILE A 65 -4.32 10.50 -7.85
C ILE A 65 -4.14 10.89 -9.31
N LYS A 66 -5.22 11.40 -9.93
CA LYS A 66 -5.32 11.71 -11.36
C LYS A 66 -5.10 10.53 -12.32
N ALA A 67 -5.11 9.31 -11.80
CA ALA A 67 -4.91 8.09 -12.57
C ALA A 67 -6.24 7.56 -13.14
N ASP A 68 -6.17 6.74 -14.17
CA ASP A 68 -7.36 6.20 -14.84
C ASP A 68 -7.80 4.90 -14.17
N LEU A 69 -8.18 4.98 -12.90
CA LEU A 69 -8.76 3.84 -12.18
C LEU A 69 -10.25 3.70 -12.52
N PRO A 70 -10.74 2.48 -12.75
CA PRO A 70 -12.17 2.24 -12.96
C PRO A 70 -13.03 2.79 -11.81
N LEU A 71 -14.15 3.45 -12.13
CA LEU A 71 -15.11 3.92 -11.11
C LEU A 71 -15.66 2.74 -10.30
N PHE A 72 -15.97 1.65 -10.98
CA PHE A 72 -16.30 0.35 -10.39
C PHE A 72 -15.07 -0.56 -10.49
N GLY A 73 -14.63 -1.13 -9.37
CA GLY A 73 -13.45 -1.99 -9.37
C GLY A 73 -12.09 -1.27 -9.38
N GLY A 74 -12.03 0.06 -9.20
CA GLY A 74 -10.78 0.81 -8.94
C GLY A 74 -10.14 0.55 -7.58
N TRP A 75 -10.24 -0.70 -7.12
CA TRP A 75 -9.65 -1.24 -5.91
C TRP A 75 -9.15 -2.63 -6.25
N PHE A 76 -7.85 -2.87 -6.11
CA PHE A 76 -7.27 -4.19 -6.28
C PHE A 76 -6.07 -4.36 -5.35
N GLU A 77 -5.63 -5.60 -5.19
CA GLU A 77 -4.46 -5.96 -4.39
C GLU A 77 -3.33 -6.39 -5.32
N VAL A 78 -2.10 -6.03 -4.96
CA VAL A 78 -0.86 -6.51 -5.57
C VAL A 78 -0.01 -7.00 -4.42
N ARG A 79 0.19 -8.31 -4.32
CA ARG A 79 0.80 -8.95 -3.14
C ARG A 79 0.00 -8.55 -1.88
N ARG A 80 0.67 -8.06 -0.82
CA ARG A 80 0.04 -7.56 0.42
C ARG A 80 -0.38 -6.08 0.33
N GLY A 81 -0.12 -5.43 -0.80
CA GLY A 81 -0.40 -4.00 -1.01
C GLY A 81 -1.75 -3.75 -1.67
N ARG A 82 -2.44 -2.68 -1.25
CA ARG A 82 -3.71 -2.26 -1.86
C ARG A 82 -3.53 -1.06 -2.77
N VAL A 83 -4.23 -1.04 -3.89
CA VAL A 83 -4.23 0.07 -4.86
C VAL A 83 -5.64 0.63 -4.97
N CYS A 84 -5.82 1.94 -4.76
CA CYS A 84 -7.14 2.56 -4.87
C CYS A 84 -7.13 4.09 -5.04
N TRP A 85 -8.32 4.66 -5.17
CA TRP A 85 -8.56 6.10 -5.02
C TRP A 85 -8.50 6.56 -3.55
N PRO A 86 -7.98 7.77 -3.24
CA PRO A 86 -8.02 8.33 -1.88
C PRO A 86 -9.43 8.36 -1.28
N LYS A 87 -10.44 8.76 -2.06
CA LYS A 87 -11.83 8.82 -1.61
C LYS A 87 -12.37 7.45 -1.17
N ARG A 88 -11.97 6.38 -1.86
CA ARG A 88 -12.37 5.02 -1.48
C ARG A 88 -11.67 4.54 -0.21
N LEU A 89 -10.41 4.93 -0.01
CA LEU A 89 -9.71 4.64 1.24
C LEU A 89 -10.34 5.39 2.42
N ALA A 90 -10.62 6.69 2.27
CA ALA A 90 -11.25 7.51 3.31
C ALA A 90 -12.58 6.89 3.76
N ALA A 91 -13.43 6.48 2.81
CA ALA A 91 -14.70 5.80 3.11
C ALA A 91 -14.51 4.47 3.86
N LYS A 92 -13.42 3.72 3.61
CA LYS A 92 -13.12 2.49 4.37
C LYS A 92 -12.61 2.79 5.78
N ILE A 93 -11.78 3.81 5.94
CA ILE A 93 -11.20 4.17 7.25
C ILE A 93 -12.29 4.75 8.16
N SER A 94 -13.20 5.58 7.63
CA SER A 94 -14.30 6.16 8.42
C SER A 94 -15.24 5.11 9.01
N THR A 95 -15.38 3.96 8.37
CA THR A 95 -16.21 2.85 8.85
C THR A 95 -15.44 1.92 9.78
N ALA A 96 -14.11 1.95 9.75
CA ALA A 96 -13.25 1.11 10.57
C ALA A 96 -12.91 1.82 11.89
N SER A 97 -13.73 1.62 12.92
CA SER A 97 -13.37 1.97 14.30
C SER A 97 -13.07 0.72 15.09
N SER A 98 -11.83 0.55 15.54
CA SER A 98 -11.41 -0.57 16.40
C SER A 98 -11.40 -0.20 17.90
N GLY A 99 -11.70 1.04 18.27
CA GLY A 99 -11.72 1.52 19.67
C GLY A 99 -10.36 1.48 20.39
N ARG A 100 -9.32 0.90 19.78
CA ARG A 100 -7.97 0.81 20.33
C ARG A 100 -7.22 2.12 20.10
N LEU A 101 -6.80 2.74 21.18
CA LEU A 101 -5.91 3.89 21.16
C LEU A 101 -4.46 3.41 20.99
N ILE A 102 -3.70 4.11 20.14
CA ILE A 102 -2.26 3.90 19.95
C ILE A 102 -1.58 5.18 20.44
N ASP A 103 -0.58 5.05 21.30
CA ASP A 103 0.27 6.18 21.70
C ASP A 103 1.16 6.57 20.52
N VAL A 104 0.83 7.73 19.93
CA VAL A 104 1.51 8.25 18.75
C VAL A 104 2.95 8.65 19.06
N ASP A 105 3.20 9.27 20.21
CA ASP A 105 4.53 9.79 20.55
C ASP A 105 5.52 8.65 20.79
N THR A 106 5.08 7.63 21.53
CA THR A 106 5.87 6.41 21.74
C THR A 106 6.16 5.71 20.42
N THR A 107 5.16 5.63 19.52
CA THR A 107 5.32 5.01 18.20
C THR A 107 6.31 5.78 17.31
N VAL A 108 6.25 7.12 17.32
CA VAL A 108 7.17 7.97 16.53
C VAL A 108 8.62 7.76 16.95
N ARG A 109 8.91 7.79 18.25
CA ARG A 109 10.28 7.59 18.76
C ARG A 109 10.86 6.23 18.34
N ALA A 110 10.07 5.17 18.51
CA ALA A 110 10.50 3.82 18.15
C ALA A 110 10.67 3.62 16.63
N LEU A 111 9.97 4.42 15.80
CA LEU A 111 10.18 4.47 14.35
C LEU A 111 11.46 5.21 13.99
N GLU A 112 11.73 6.36 14.61
CA GLU A 112 12.95 7.15 14.38
C GLU A 112 14.18 6.30 14.68
N GLU A 113 14.24 5.63 15.83
CA GLU A 113 15.34 4.74 16.20
C GLU A 113 15.61 3.68 15.12
N ARG A 114 14.57 3.08 14.54
CA ARG A 114 14.71 2.04 13.51
C ARG A 114 15.06 2.60 12.14
N LEU A 115 14.52 3.77 11.77
CA LEU A 115 14.77 4.40 10.48
C LEU A 115 16.18 4.98 10.38
N PHE A 116 16.75 5.46 11.49
CA PHE A 116 18.09 6.03 11.54
C PHE A 116 19.18 5.03 11.94
N SER A 117 18.82 3.78 12.26
CA SER A 117 19.77 2.68 12.55
C SER A 117 19.94 1.68 11.39
N ALA A 118 19.29 1.90 10.24
CA ALA A 118 19.26 1.00 9.07
C ALA A 118 19.77 1.68 7.79
#